data_AF-A0AAU9TD11-F1
#
_entry.id   AF-A0AAU9TD11-F1
#
_cell.length_a   1.000
_cell.length_b   1.000
_cell.length_c   1.000
_cell.angle_alpha   90.00
_cell.angle_beta   90.00
_cell.angle_gamma   90.00
#
_symmetry.space_group_name_H-M   'P 1'
#
loop_
_entity.id
_entity.type
_entity.pdbx_description
1 polymer ?
#
loop_
_entity_poly.entity_id
_entity_poly.type
_entity_poly.pdbx_seq_one_letter_code
_entity_poly.pdbx_strand_id
1 'polypeptide(L)'
;MVRASLLICCLLGALALMLPAAAYPSLGNYYRPGLQYEPEQLMDMLNRLNELMEMERKMETNNEKRDFDMGINRGYAGALQAKHLMGVSAANYAAGPGRRRRDSE
;
A
#
# COMPACT_ATOMS: atom_id res chain seq x y z
N MET A 1 -24.95 29.86 16.10
CA MET A 1 -23.53 29.50 15.88
C MET A 1 -23.33 27.99 15.70
N VAL A 2 -23.90 27.14 16.56
CA VAL A 2 -23.75 25.66 16.48
C VAL A 2 -24.28 25.04 15.18
N ARG A 3 -25.42 25.51 14.66
CA ARG A 3 -26.01 25.01 13.39
C ARG A 3 -25.15 25.30 12.16
N ALA A 4 -24.51 26.48 12.11
CA ALA A 4 -23.62 26.84 11.01
C ALA A 4 -22.33 26.00 11.03
N SER A 5 -21.81 25.70 12.23
CA SER A 5 -20.65 24.82 12.39
C SER A 5 -20.93 23.38 11.93
N LEU A 6 -22.12 22.84 12.21
CA LEU A 6 -22.51 21.50 11.74
C LEU A 6 -22.59 21.42 10.22
N LEU A 7 -23.16 22.44 9.57
CA LEU A 7 -23.23 22.50 8.10
C LEU A 7 -21.85 22.57 7.45
N ILE A 8 -20.93 23.33 8.03
CA ILE A 8 -19.53 23.42 7.56
C ILE A 8 -18.82 22.07 7.72
N CYS A 9 -19.00 21.38 8.85
CA CYS A 9 -18.45 20.04 9.06
C CYS A 9 -18.99 19.02 8.06
N CYS A 10 -20.28 19.06 7.74
CA CYS A 10 -20.89 18.18 6.74
C CYS A 10 -20.33 18.44 5.33
N LEU A 11 -20.14 19.70 4.95
CA LEU A 11 -19.55 20.07 3.66
C LEU A 11 -18.08 19.62 3.56
N LEU A 12 -17.29 19.82 4.62
CA LEU A 12 -15.89 19.39 4.66
C LEU A 12 -15.78 17.86 4.65
N GLY A 13 -16.66 17.15 5.36
CA GLY A 13 -16.72 15.68 5.34
C GLY A 13 -17.08 15.13 3.96
N ALA A 14 -18.05 15.74 3.28
CA ALA A 14 -18.41 15.36 1.92
C ALA A 14 -17.27 15.59 0.92
N LEU A 15 -16.54 16.70 1.05
CA LEU A 15 -15.38 17.01 0.22
C LEU A 15 -14.23 16.02 0.45
N ALA A 16 -13.96 15.67 1.71
CA ALA A 16 -12.96 14.68 2.10
C ALA A 16 -13.24 13.27 1.53
N LEU A 17 -14.51 12.91 1.34
CA LEU A 17 -14.91 11.63 0.74
C LEU A 17 -14.85 11.62 -0.80
N MET A 18 -14.84 12.78 -1.46
CA MET A 18 -14.74 12.89 -2.92
C MET A 18 -13.29 12.94 -3.43
N LEU A 19 -12.35 13.40 -2.59
CA LEU A 19 -10.91 13.43 -2.92
C LEU A 19 -10.31 12.05 -3.29
N PRO A 20 -10.66 10.93 -2.62
CA PRO A 20 -10.15 9.61 -2.98
C PRO A 20 -10.67 9.10 -4.33
N ALA A 21 -11.87 9.52 -4.77
CA ALA A 21 -12.46 9.03 -6.02
C ALA A 21 -11.74 9.55 -7.26
N ALA A 22 -11.14 10.75 -7.20
CA ALA A 22 -10.32 11.30 -8.28
C ALA A 22 -8.88 10.74 -8.29
N ALA A 23 -8.42 10.19 -7.16
CA ALA A 23 -7.10 9.58 -7.03
C ALA A 23 -7.08 8.07 -7.37
N TYR A 24 -8.25 7.45 -7.51
CA TYR A 24 -8.34 6.06 -7.94
C TYR A 24 -8.10 5.96 -9.45
N PRO A 25 -7.09 5.18 -9.91
CA PRO A 25 -6.90 4.93 -11.32
C PRO A 25 -8.16 4.22 -11.86
N SER A 26 -8.80 4.83 -12.85
CA SER A 26 -9.95 4.23 -13.54
C SER A 26 -9.49 2.95 -14.24
N LEU A 27 -9.96 1.80 -13.73
CA LEU A 27 -9.70 0.47 -14.27
C LEU A 27 -10.34 0.25 -15.68
N GLY A 28 -11.03 1.22 -16.25
CA GLY A 28 -11.77 1.07 -17.51
C GLY A 28 -10.92 1.01 -18.78
N ASN A 29 -9.64 1.39 -18.72
CA ASN A 29 -8.81 1.62 -19.92
C ASN A 29 -7.77 0.52 -20.24
N TYR A 30 -7.79 -0.62 -19.55
CA TYR A 30 -6.78 -1.67 -19.79
C TYR A 30 -6.90 -2.36 -21.15
N TYR A 31 -8.08 -2.31 -21.78
CA TYR A 31 -8.28 -2.80 -23.14
C TYR A 31 -8.64 -1.64 -24.06
N ARG A 32 -7.62 -0.97 -24.62
CA ARG A 32 -7.79 -0.04 -25.74
C ARG A 32 -7.67 -0.84 -27.05
N PRO A 33 -8.77 -1.13 -27.76
CA PRO A 33 -8.70 -1.89 -29.00
C PRO A 33 -7.95 -1.05 -30.04
N GLY A 34 -6.84 -1.56 -30.59
CA GLY A 34 -6.09 -0.88 -31.66
C GLY A 34 -4.71 -0.34 -31.27
N LEU A 35 -4.20 -0.61 -30.07
CA LEU A 35 -2.82 -0.28 -29.71
C LEU A 35 -1.88 -1.44 -30.10
N GLN A 36 -1.40 -1.43 -31.35
CA GLN A 36 -0.29 -2.30 -31.77
C GLN A 36 1.00 -1.69 -31.26
N TYR A 37 1.63 -2.33 -30.28
CA TYR A 37 2.94 -1.95 -29.80
C TYR A 37 3.99 -2.46 -30.78
N GLU A 38 4.77 -1.54 -31.36
CA GLU A 38 5.99 -1.90 -32.07
C GLU A 38 6.97 -2.55 -31.08
N PRO A 39 7.72 -3.59 -31.50
CA PRO A 39 8.57 -4.38 -30.62
C PRO A 39 9.61 -3.54 -29.87
N GLU A 40 10.08 -2.44 -30.48
CA GLU A 40 11.03 -1.51 -29.87
C GLU A 40 10.42 -0.76 -28.67
N GLN A 41 9.16 -0.31 -28.76
CA GLN A 41 8.47 0.34 -27.64
C GLN A 41 8.19 -0.65 -26.51
N LEU A 42 7.90 -1.90 -26.84
CA LEU A 42 7.74 -2.94 -25.83
C LEU A 42 9.04 -3.15 -25.05
N MET A 43 10.17 -3.20 -25.74
CA MET A 43 11.48 -3.36 -25.12
C MET A 43 11.85 -2.15 -24.25
N ASP A 44 11.56 -0.93 -24.69
CA ASP A 44 11.79 0.28 -23.89
C ASP A 44 10.94 0.29 -22.61
N MET A 45 9.66 -0.11 -22.71
CA MET A 45 8.79 -0.27 -21.54
C MET A 45 9.31 -1.36 -20.58
N LEU A 46 9.77 -2.49 -21.10
CA LEU A 46 10.32 -3.59 -20.30
C LEU A 46 11.63 -3.18 -19.61
N ASN A 47 12.50 -2.45 -20.30
CA ASN A 47 13.75 -1.92 -19.73
C ASN A 47 13.45 -0.92 -18.62
N ARG A 48 12.49 -0.01 -18.85
CA ARG A 48 12.06 0.95 -17.83
C ARG A 48 11.43 0.26 -16.61
N LEU A 49 10.68 -0.81 -16.80
CA LEU A 49 10.16 -1.62 -15.69
C LEU A 49 11.29 -2.29 -14.92
N ASN A 50 12.30 -2.83 -15.62
CA ASN A 50 13.45 -3.44 -14.97
C ASN A 50 14.24 -2.42 -14.14
N GLU A 51 14.47 -1.21 -14.65
CA GLU A 51 15.11 -0.13 -13.91
C GLU A 51 14.34 0.25 -12.63
N LEU A 52 13.00 0.32 -12.71
CA LEU A 52 12.16 0.61 -11.55
C LEU A 52 12.24 -0.49 -10.49
N MET A 53 12.20 -1.76 -10.89
CA MET A 53 12.37 -2.89 -9.96
C MET A 53 13.76 -2.92 -9.32
N GLU A 54 14.81 -2.61 -10.08
CA GLU A 54 16.17 -2.49 -9.55
C GLU A 54 16.30 -1.33 -8.55
N MET A 55 15.62 -0.21 -8.82
CA MET A 55 15.57 0.94 -7.91
C MET A 55 14.85 0.59 -6.60
N GLU A 56 13.73 -0.13 -6.68
CA GLU A 56 12.98 -0.61 -5.50
C GLU A 56 13.84 -1.55 -4.65
N ARG A 57 14.51 -2.53 -5.26
CA ARG A 57 15.43 -3.42 -4.54
C ARG A 57 16.56 -2.66 -3.86
N LYS A 58 17.14 -1.65 -4.52
CA LYS A 58 18.15 -0.76 -3.91
C LYS A 58 17.58 0.08 -2.76
N MET A 59 16.31 0.49 -2.84
CA MET A 59 15.62 1.17 -1.74
C MET A 59 15.34 0.24 -0.56
N GLU A 60 15.00 -1.03 -0.79
CA GLU A 60 14.85 -2.04 0.26
C GLU A 60 16.16 -2.29 1.00
N THR A 61 17.27 -2.43 0.26
CA THR A 61 18.61 -2.60 0.87
C THR A 61 19.05 -1.35 1.65
N ASN A 62 18.67 -0.14 1.19
CA ASN A 62 18.92 1.11 1.91
C ASN A 62 17.89 1.40 3.02
N ASN A 63 16.81 0.60 3.13
CA ASN A 63 15.76 0.76 4.14
C ASN A 63 16.12 0.14 5.49
N GLU A 64 17.13 -0.74 5.54
CA GLU A 64 17.62 -1.30 6.82
C GLU A 64 18.16 -0.23 7.77
N LYS A 65 18.51 0.96 7.26
CA LYS A 65 18.98 2.12 8.05
C LYS A 65 18.03 3.31 8.05
N ARG A 66 16.84 3.21 7.45
CA ARG A 66 15.80 4.20 7.69
C ARG A 66 15.06 3.76 8.94
N ASP A 67 15.35 4.42 10.05
CA ASP A 67 14.51 4.47 11.25
C ASP A 67 13.13 5.04 10.90
N PHE A 68 12.37 4.34 10.06
CA PHE A 68 10.96 4.56 9.85
C PHE A 68 10.23 4.05 11.09
N ASP A 69 10.50 4.71 12.21
CA ASP A 69 9.75 4.55 13.43
C ASP A 69 8.42 5.24 13.18
N MET A 70 7.39 4.47 12.79
CA MET A 70 5.98 4.92 12.69
C MET A 70 5.41 5.34 14.06
N GLY A 71 6.23 5.92 14.94
CA GLY A 71 5.92 6.16 16.33
C GLY A 71 5.68 4.87 17.13
N ILE A 72 6.02 3.70 16.59
CA ILE A 72 5.78 2.40 17.21
C ILE A 72 6.61 2.27 18.49
N ASN A 73 7.80 2.88 18.54
CA ASN A 73 8.63 2.89 19.73
C ASN A 73 8.38 4.12 20.64
N ARG A 74 7.45 5.01 20.28
CA ARG A 74 7.19 6.26 21.01
C ARG A 74 5.93 6.13 21.87
N GLY A 75 6.15 5.78 23.13
CA GLY A 75 5.10 5.75 24.15
C GLY A 75 4.12 4.57 24.07
N TYR A 76 3.02 4.65 24.82
CA TYR A 76 2.09 3.53 25.02
C TYR A 76 1.32 3.15 23.75
N ALA A 77 0.86 4.13 22.97
CA ALA A 77 0.10 3.90 21.74
C ALA A 77 0.94 3.17 20.68
N GLY A 78 2.22 3.54 20.56
CA GLY A 78 3.17 2.84 19.70
C GLY A 78 3.39 1.39 20.11
N ALA A 79 3.67 1.16 21.41
CA ALA A 79 3.90 -0.19 21.93
C ALA A 79 2.67 -1.10 21.77
N LEU A 80 1.45 -0.54 21.85
CA LEU A 80 0.21 -1.26 21.59
C LEU A 80 0.09 -1.66 20.11
N GLN A 81 0.37 -0.72 19.20
CA GLN A 81 0.37 -1.00 17.76
C GLN A 81 1.47 -1.99 17.37
N ALA A 82 2.65 -1.93 18.02
CA ALA A 82 3.75 -2.88 17.84
C ALA A 82 3.31 -4.32 18.15
N LYS A 83 2.71 -4.50 19.33
CA LYS A 83 2.20 -5.81 19.78
C LYS A 83 1.09 -6.31 18.88
N HIS A 84 0.18 -5.42 18.46
CA HIS A 84 -0.88 -5.78 17.53
C HIS A 84 -0.31 -6.26 16.18
N LEU A 85 0.62 -5.49 15.60
CA LEU A 85 1.27 -5.83 14.34
C LEU A 85 2.05 -7.15 14.43
N MET A 86 2.78 -7.37 15.53
CA MET A 86 3.47 -8.64 15.81
C MET A 86 2.49 -9.81 15.94
N GLY A 87 1.33 -9.61 16.57
CA GLY A 87 0.29 -10.64 16.66
C GLY A 87 -0.31 -10.97 15.29
N VAL A 88 -0.60 -9.95 14.49
CA VAL A 88 -1.14 -10.11 13.13
C VAL A 88 -0.12 -10.80 12.21
N SER A 89 1.17 -10.43 12.29
CA SER A 89 2.21 -11.06 11.48
C SER A 89 2.44 -12.52 11.88
N ALA A 90 2.44 -12.83 13.18
CA ALA A 90 2.54 -14.20 13.68
C ALA A 90 1.35 -15.07 13.25
N ALA A 91 0.13 -14.52 13.22
CA ALA A 91 -1.06 -15.22 12.72
C ALA A 91 -1.01 -15.45 11.19
N ASN A 92 -0.48 -14.49 10.45
CA ASN A 92 -0.33 -14.59 8.98
C ASN A 92 0.88 -15.42 8.55
N TYR A 93 1.80 -15.74 9.47
CA TYR A 93 2.98 -16.54 9.20
C TYR A 93 2.61 -17.92 8.62
N ALA A 94 3.30 -18.33 7.55
CA ALA A 94 2.97 -19.54 6.80
C ALA A 94 3.12 -20.82 7.65
N ALA A 95 4.04 -20.82 8.61
CA ALA A 95 4.21 -21.88 9.62
C ALA A 95 3.72 -21.45 11.01
N GLY A 96 2.80 -20.48 11.07
CA GLY A 96 2.24 -19.97 12.32
C GLY A 96 1.41 -21.03 13.06
N PRO A 97 1.36 -20.97 14.41
CA PRO A 97 0.60 -21.92 15.21
C PRO A 97 -0.88 -21.90 14.82
N GLY A 98 -1.43 -23.07 14.46
CA GLY A 98 -2.80 -23.23 13.99
C GLY A 98 -2.96 -23.50 12.49
N ARG A 99 -1.93 -23.25 11.67
CA ARG A 99 -1.90 -23.75 10.28
C ARG A 99 -1.42 -25.19 10.26
N ARG A 100 -2.36 -26.14 10.11
CA ARG A 100 -2.04 -27.54 9.83
C ARG A 100 -1.15 -27.60 8.60
N ARG A 101 0.03 -28.21 8.72
CA ARG A 101 0.85 -28.57 7.56
C ARG A 101 0.00 -29.53 6.74
N ARG A 102 -0.54 -29.05 5.61
CA ARG A 102 -0.88 -29.96 4.51
C ARG A 102 0.48 -30.43 4.05
N ASP A 103 0.91 -31.60 4.54
CA ASP A 103 1.92 -32.49 3.99
C ASP A 103 2.47 -33.38 5.10
N SER A 104 1.79 -34.51 5.30
CA SER A 104 2.38 -35.81 5.61
C SER A 104 1.25 -36.83 5.43
N GLU A 105 1.27 -37.48 4.26
CA GLU A 105 0.72 -38.80 3.92
C GLU A 105 -0.43 -39.39 4.77
#